data_AF-A0A223VAD6-F1
#
_entry.id   AF-A0A223VAD6-F1
#
_cell.length_a   1.000
_cell.length_b   1.000
_cell.length_c   1.000
_cell.angle_alpha   90.00
_cell.angle_beta   90.00
_cell.angle_gamma   90.00
#
_symmetry.space_group_name_H-M   'P 1'
#
loop_
_entity.id
_entity.type
_entity.pdbx_description
1 polymer ?
#
loop_
_entity_poly.entity_id
_entity_poly.type
_entity_poly.pdbx_seq_one_letter_code
_entity_poly.pdbx_strand_id
1 'polypeptide(L)'
;MTDFFSTLRQTGIEQFGISISFNEDVVSVSLLPKSSAKDKALQSLKPLTLRGNVTEVDEKFFQILQKPLEQTKALFRNTVAFEKTLAETEQKTQQAKKKKESTSKKATELKQLLKEKDFNPMSDHKKATDLANQILKIDASHKEAQKVIKDMKAYESPKLFQ
;
A
#
# COMPACT_ATOMS: atom_id res chain seq x y z
N MET A 1 -29.83 -28.93 -10.09
CA MET A 1 -28.35 -29.07 -10.06
C MET A 1 -27.82 -28.08 -9.05
N THR A 2 -26.96 -28.52 -8.14
CA THR A 2 -26.36 -27.67 -7.12
C THR A 2 -25.06 -27.08 -7.66
N ASP A 3 -25.04 -25.76 -7.88
CA ASP A 3 -23.89 -24.99 -8.39
C ASP A 3 -22.85 -24.68 -7.30
N PHE A 4 -22.48 -25.69 -6.50
CA PHE A 4 -21.66 -25.50 -5.30
C PHE A 4 -20.32 -24.84 -5.60
N PHE A 5 -19.51 -25.45 -6.47
CA PHE A 5 -18.18 -24.93 -6.79
C PHE A 5 -18.25 -23.60 -7.56
N SER A 6 -19.29 -23.39 -8.37
CA SER A 6 -19.54 -22.11 -9.01
C SER A 6 -19.81 -21.01 -7.99
N THR A 7 -20.64 -21.30 -6.98
CA THR A 7 -20.90 -20.40 -5.85
C THR A 7 -19.63 -20.08 -5.08
N LEU A 8 -18.81 -21.10 -4.75
CA LEU A 8 -17.52 -20.89 -4.10
C LEU A 8 -16.61 -19.95 -4.93
N ARG A 9 -16.53 -20.16 -6.25
CA ARG A 9 -15.75 -19.30 -7.15
C ARG A 9 -16.26 -17.86 -7.15
N GLN A 10 -17.59 -17.66 -7.10
CA GLN A 10 -18.21 -16.33 -7.08
C GLN A 10 -17.96 -15.55 -5.77
N THR A 11 -17.51 -16.22 -4.70
CA THR A 11 -17.07 -15.54 -3.49
C THR A 11 -15.77 -14.77 -3.68
N GLY A 12 -14.92 -15.16 -4.64
CA GLY A 12 -13.59 -14.58 -4.82
C GLY A 12 -12.58 -14.98 -3.73
N ILE A 13 -12.92 -15.92 -2.85
CA ILE A 13 -12.00 -16.47 -1.86
C ILE A 13 -11.14 -17.53 -2.56
N GLU A 14 -9.82 -17.41 -2.42
CA GLU A 14 -8.85 -18.21 -3.19
C GLU A 14 -8.77 -19.67 -2.72
N GLN A 15 -9.01 -19.93 -1.42
CA GLN A 15 -8.84 -21.25 -0.85
C GLN A 15 -9.94 -21.59 0.17
N PHE A 16 -10.41 -22.83 0.10
CA PHE A 16 -11.33 -23.41 1.08
C PHE A 16 -10.76 -24.73 1.61
N GLY A 17 -10.91 -24.97 2.92
CA GLY A 17 -10.76 -26.28 3.52
C GLY A 17 -12.13 -26.94 3.68
N ILE A 18 -12.28 -28.16 3.17
CA ILE A 18 -13.51 -28.96 3.35
C ILE A 18 -13.15 -30.19 4.16
N SER A 19 -13.90 -30.46 5.22
CA SER A 19 -13.80 -31.68 6.01
C SER A 19 -15.17 -32.35 6.08
N ILE A 20 -15.18 -33.67 5.90
CA ILE A 20 -16.38 -34.50 6.00
C ILE A 20 -16.06 -35.62 6.97
N SER A 21 -16.92 -35.82 7.96
CA SER A 21 -16.80 -36.93 8.90
C SER A 21 -18.15 -37.63 9.06
N PHE A 22 -18.10 -38.95 9.15
CA PHE A 22 -19.25 -39.81 9.37
C PHE A 22 -19.21 -40.38 10.78
N ASN A 23 -20.36 -40.44 11.43
CA ASN A 23 -20.54 -41.10 12.71
C ASN A 23 -21.91 -41.78 12.72
N GLU A 24 -21.91 -43.10 12.52
CA GLU A 24 -23.12 -43.89 12.29
C GLU A 24 -23.97 -43.26 11.16
N ASP A 25 -25.21 -42.86 11.46
CA ASP A 25 -26.13 -42.25 10.50
C ASP A 25 -25.98 -40.72 10.37
N VAL A 26 -25.02 -40.11 11.09
CA VAL A 26 -24.78 -38.67 11.10
C VAL A 26 -23.56 -38.32 10.25
N VAL A 27 -23.73 -37.37 9.33
CA VAL A 27 -22.64 -36.73 8.60
C VAL A 27 -22.42 -35.30 9.10
N SER A 28 -21.16 -34.93 9.29
CA SER A 28 -20.73 -33.57 9.60
C SER A 28 -19.89 -33.05 8.45
N VAL A 29 -20.27 -31.90 7.89
CA VAL A 29 -19.51 -31.23 6.84
C VAL A 29 -19.10 -29.84 7.31
N SER A 30 -17.81 -29.57 7.24
CA SER A 30 -17.19 -28.31 7.66
C SER A 30 -16.53 -27.64 6.47
N LEU A 31 -16.87 -26.38 6.23
CA LEU A 31 -16.27 -25.52 5.22
C LEU A 31 -15.55 -24.34 5.88
N LEU A 32 -14.24 -24.23 5.68
CA LEU A 32 -13.41 -23.15 6.19
C LEU A 32 -12.85 -22.31 5.04
N PRO A 33 -13.32 -21.07 4.85
CA PRO A 33 -12.69 -20.09 3.98
C PRO A 33 -11.30 -19.73 4.52
N LYS A 34 -10.28 -19.73 3.66
CA LYS A 34 -8.89 -19.39 4.04
C LYS A 34 -8.45 -18.11 3.34
N SER A 35 -7.66 -17.31 4.06
CA SER A 35 -7.04 -16.09 3.55
C SER A 35 -5.53 -16.15 3.67
N SER A 36 -4.84 -15.61 2.66
CA SER A 36 -3.42 -15.27 2.71
C SER A 36 -3.17 -13.93 3.42
N ALA A 37 -4.22 -13.13 3.65
CA ALA A 37 -4.15 -11.86 4.38
C ALA A 37 -3.67 -12.09 5.82
N LYS A 38 -2.90 -11.13 6.35
CA LYS A 38 -2.35 -11.22 7.72
C LYS A 38 -3.33 -10.74 8.78
N ASP A 39 -4.49 -10.26 8.35
CA ASP A 39 -5.57 -9.85 9.23
C ASP A 39 -5.98 -10.94 10.24
N LYS A 40 -6.02 -10.54 11.51
CA LYS A 40 -6.28 -11.44 12.64
C LYS A 40 -7.70 -12.00 12.60
N ALA A 41 -8.69 -11.25 12.12
CA ALA A 41 -10.07 -11.71 12.07
C ALA A 41 -10.22 -12.82 11.02
N LEU A 42 -9.58 -12.66 9.85
CA LEU A 42 -9.56 -13.69 8.81
C LEU A 42 -8.80 -14.94 9.25
N GLN A 43 -7.69 -14.80 9.97
CA GLN A 43 -6.92 -15.94 10.50
C GLN A 43 -7.64 -16.68 11.64
N SER A 44 -8.59 -16.04 12.31
CA SER A 44 -9.34 -16.62 13.44
C SER A 44 -10.72 -17.14 13.05
N LEU A 45 -11.01 -17.25 11.75
CA LEU A 45 -12.29 -17.75 11.27
C LEU A 45 -12.50 -19.21 11.69
N LYS A 46 -13.71 -19.49 12.17
CA LYS A 46 -14.14 -20.85 12.49
C LYS A 46 -14.81 -21.49 11.26
N PRO A 47 -14.69 -22.82 11.09
CA PRO A 47 -15.36 -23.51 10.00
C PRO A 47 -16.88 -23.42 10.12
N LEU A 48 -17.55 -23.18 9.00
CA LEU A 48 -19.00 -23.32 8.87
C LEU A 48 -19.31 -24.82 8.87
N THR A 49 -19.90 -25.31 9.95
CA THR A 49 -20.13 -26.74 10.16
C THR A 49 -21.62 -27.03 10.19
N LEU A 50 -22.06 -27.98 9.36
CA LEU A 50 -23.41 -28.53 9.38
C LEU A 50 -23.35 -30.01 9.78
N ARG A 51 -24.34 -30.45 10.55
CA ARG A 51 -24.54 -31.86 10.91
C ARG A 51 -25.98 -32.27 10.61
N GLY A 52 -26.16 -33.49 10.14
CA GLY A 52 -27.47 -34.06 9.85
C GLY A 52 -27.32 -35.50 9.39
N ASN A 53 -28.42 -36.15 9.00
CA ASN A 53 -28.30 -37.41 8.26
C ASN A 53 -27.79 -37.16 6.83
N VAL A 54 -27.37 -38.22 6.15
CA VAL A 54 -26.78 -38.12 4.79
C VAL A 54 -27.74 -37.41 3.82
N THR A 55 -29.01 -37.83 3.79
CA THR A 55 -30.03 -37.26 2.89
C THR A 55 -30.28 -35.78 3.15
N GLU A 56 -30.43 -35.38 4.41
CA GLU A 56 -30.65 -33.99 4.80
C GLU A 56 -29.49 -33.09 4.38
N VAL A 57 -28.26 -33.58 4.56
CA VAL A 57 -27.07 -32.82 4.21
C VAL A 57 -26.94 -32.71 2.70
N ASP A 58 -27.18 -33.77 1.93
CA ASP A 58 -27.16 -33.71 0.46
C ASP A 58 -28.14 -32.66 -0.10
N GLU A 59 -29.34 -32.56 0.50
CA GLU A 59 -30.37 -31.62 0.06
C GLU A 59 -30.14 -30.18 0.50
N LYS A 60 -29.77 -29.97 1.78
CA LYS A 60 -29.87 -28.65 2.44
C LYS A 60 -28.52 -27.97 2.66
N PHE A 61 -27.41 -28.72 2.62
CA PHE A 61 -26.10 -28.19 3.00
C PHE A 61 -25.74 -26.90 2.25
N PHE A 62 -25.88 -26.91 0.93
CA PHE A 62 -25.52 -25.75 0.11
C PHE A 62 -26.44 -24.55 0.32
N GLN A 63 -27.75 -24.79 0.46
CA GLN A 63 -28.72 -23.72 0.68
C GLN A 63 -28.44 -23.00 2.02
N ILE A 64 -28.10 -23.76 3.06
CA ILE A 64 -27.79 -23.23 4.38
C ILE A 64 -26.47 -22.44 4.36
N LEU A 65 -25.46 -22.90 3.60
CA LEU A 65 -24.15 -22.23 3.52
C LEU A 65 -24.13 -20.96 2.69
N GLN A 66 -25.07 -20.78 1.76
CA GLN A 66 -25.05 -19.65 0.83
C GLN A 66 -25.02 -18.29 1.55
N LYS A 67 -25.87 -18.09 2.56
CA LYS A 67 -25.93 -16.83 3.31
C LYS A 67 -24.66 -16.56 4.14
N PRO A 68 -24.15 -17.51 4.95
CA PRO A 68 -22.87 -17.35 5.63
C PRO A 68 -21.68 -17.11 4.70
N LEU A 69 -21.66 -17.73 3.50
CA LEU A 69 -20.61 -17.53 2.52
C LEU A 69 -20.64 -16.12 1.91
N GLU A 70 -21.82 -15.59 1.60
CA GLU A 70 -21.96 -14.20 1.13
C GLU A 70 -21.49 -13.18 2.19
N GLN A 71 -21.78 -13.42 3.46
CA GLN A 71 -21.26 -12.58 4.55
C GLN A 71 -19.74 -12.66 4.66
N THR A 72 -19.18 -13.86 4.53
CA THR A 72 -17.73 -14.09 4.55
C THR A 72 -17.05 -13.37 3.38
N LYS A 73 -17.61 -13.43 2.17
CA LYS A 73 -17.13 -12.71 0.99
C LYS A 73 -16.99 -11.21 1.25
N ALA A 74 -18.01 -10.59 1.86
CA ALA A 74 -17.97 -9.17 2.17
C ALA A 74 -16.82 -8.82 3.12
N LEU A 75 -16.59 -9.65 4.14
CA LEU A 75 -15.47 -9.48 5.08
C LEU A 75 -14.11 -9.56 4.36
N PHE A 76 -13.90 -10.60 3.54
CA PHE A 76 -12.65 -10.78 2.80
C PHE A 76 -12.34 -9.61 1.86
N ARG A 77 -13.34 -9.17 1.09
CA ARG A 77 -13.17 -8.04 0.17
C ARG A 77 -12.77 -6.76 0.90
N ASN A 78 -13.39 -6.48 2.04
CA ASN A 78 -13.10 -5.27 2.81
C ASN A 78 -11.69 -5.30 3.39
N THR A 79 -11.28 -6.44 3.95
CA THR A 79 -9.94 -6.60 4.53
C THR A 79 -8.85 -6.49 3.47
N VAL A 80 -8.99 -7.16 2.31
CA VAL A 80 -8.00 -7.08 1.24
C VAL A 80 -7.88 -5.65 0.69
N ALA A 81 -9.01 -4.96 0.50
CA ALA A 81 -9.02 -3.57 0.06
C ALA A 81 -8.36 -2.63 1.09
N PHE A 82 -8.60 -2.87 2.38
CA PHE A 82 -8.00 -2.13 3.48
C PHE A 82 -6.48 -2.33 3.53
N GLU A 83 -6.00 -3.59 3.51
CA GLU A 83 -4.57 -3.91 3.53
C GLU A 83 -3.83 -3.27 2.35
N LYS A 84 -4.42 -3.30 1.15
CA LYS A 84 -3.86 -2.64 -0.03
C LYS A 84 -3.77 -1.13 0.16
N THR A 85 -4.84 -0.50 0.64
CA THR A 85 -4.86 0.95 0.89
C THR A 85 -3.86 1.37 1.97
N LEU A 86 -3.72 0.55 3.01
CA LEU A 86 -2.74 0.74 4.07
C LEU A 86 -1.31 0.68 3.51
N ALA A 87 -0.99 -0.36 2.75
CA ALA A 87 0.33 -0.52 2.13
C ALA A 87 0.69 0.65 1.19
N GLU A 88 -0.26 1.10 0.36
CA GLU A 88 -0.08 2.26 -0.50
C GLU A 88 0.16 3.54 0.31
N THR A 89 -0.57 3.73 1.41
CA THR A 89 -0.43 4.89 2.29
C THR A 89 0.89 4.89 3.04
N GLU A 90 1.34 3.73 3.53
CA GLU A 90 2.64 3.56 4.17
C GLU A 90 3.77 3.85 3.18
N GLN A 91 3.70 3.35 1.95
CA GLN A 91 4.68 3.64 0.91
C GLN A 91 4.74 5.14 0.59
N LYS A 92 3.59 5.79 0.39
CA LYS A 92 3.52 7.25 0.17
C LYS A 92 4.14 8.02 1.34
N THR A 93 3.85 7.60 2.57
CA THR A 93 4.40 8.22 3.79
C THR A 93 5.91 8.05 3.88
N GLN A 94 6.43 6.86 3.59
CA GLN A 94 7.87 6.59 3.57
C GLN A 94 8.57 7.38 2.47
N GLN A 95 7.98 7.47 1.27
CA GLN A 95 8.49 8.30 0.18
C GLN A 95 8.51 9.79 0.56
N ALA A 96 7.44 10.30 1.19
CA ALA A 96 7.37 11.68 1.67
C ALA A 96 8.45 11.97 2.73
N LYS A 97 8.67 11.04 3.68
CA LYS A 97 9.75 11.15 4.68
C LYS A 97 11.14 11.19 4.00
N LYS A 98 11.41 10.28 3.06
CA LYS A 98 12.68 10.26 2.30
C LYS A 98 12.90 11.54 1.49
N LYS A 99 11.85 12.06 0.83
CA LYS A 99 11.91 13.35 0.12
C LYS A 99 12.24 14.51 1.06
N LYS A 100 11.58 14.58 2.22
CA LYS A 100 11.83 15.63 3.22
C LYS A 100 13.25 15.57 3.77
N GLU A 101 13.75 14.37 4.09
CA GLU A 101 15.12 14.19 4.59
C GLU A 101 16.17 14.56 3.53
N SER A 102 15.98 14.11 2.28
CA SER A 102 16.88 14.45 1.16
C SER A 102 16.89 15.95 0.88
N THR A 103 15.72 16.59 0.87
CA THR A 103 15.57 18.05 0.72
C THR A 103 16.29 18.78 1.85
N SER A 104 16.13 18.33 3.10
CA SER A 104 16.79 18.94 4.26
C SER A 104 18.32 18.85 4.17
N LYS A 105 18.88 17.69 3.81
CA LYS A 105 20.35 17.52 3.68
C LYS A 105 20.92 18.47 2.62
N LYS A 106 20.29 18.52 1.43
CA LYS A 106 20.72 19.40 0.34
C LYS A 106 20.53 20.88 0.68
N ALA A 107 19.47 21.24 1.40
CA ALA A 107 19.27 22.61 1.86
C ALA A 107 20.34 23.04 2.87
N THR A 108 20.77 22.15 3.77
CA THR A 108 21.89 22.40 4.68
C THR A 108 23.20 22.58 3.92
N GLU A 109 23.49 21.72 2.94
CA GLU A 109 24.68 21.81 2.08
C GLU A 109 24.71 23.14 1.30
N LEU A 110 23.58 23.53 0.70
CA LEU A 110 23.46 24.82 0.02
C LEU A 110 23.72 26.00 0.97
N LYS A 111 23.19 25.94 2.20
CA LYS A 111 23.44 26.97 3.21
C LYS A 111 24.89 27.03 3.66
N GLN A 112 25.57 25.90 3.73
CA GLN A 112 26.99 25.83 4.09
C GLN A 112 27.84 26.43 2.99
N LEU A 113 27.63 26.01 1.73
CA LEU A 113 28.34 26.55 0.57
C LEU A 113 28.26 28.07 0.50
N LEU A 114 27.06 28.65 0.70
CA LEU A 114 26.86 30.10 0.67
C LEU A 114 27.48 30.87 1.85
N LYS A 115 27.85 30.16 2.93
CA LYS A 115 28.47 30.73 4.14
C LYS A 115 29.97 30.47 4.22
N GLU A 116 30.53 29.69 3.30
CA GLU A 116 31.97 29.46 3.22
C GLU A 116 32.68 30.78 2.95
N LYS A 117 33.78 31.03 3.67
CA LYS A 117 34.55 32.29 3.54
C LYS A 117 35.12 32.50 2.15
N ASP A 118 35.37 31.40 1.43
CA ASP A 118 35.97 31.38 0.09
C ASP A 118 34.91 31.31 -1.03
N PHE A 119 33.62 31.37 -0.70
CA PHE A 119 32.57 31.36 -1.70
C PHE A 119 32.61 32.64 -2.54
N ASN A 120 32.89 32.50 -3.83
CA ASN A 120 32.89 33.61 -4.77
C ASN A 120 31.75 33.43 -5.79
N PRO A 121 30.69 34.26 -5.75
CA PRO A 121 29.59 34.19 -6.71
C PRO A 121 30.02 34.22 -8.18
N MET A 122 31.13 34.91 -8.52
CA MET A 122 31.59 35.02 -9.90
C MET A 122 32.14 33.69 -10.45
N SER A 123 32.74 32.84 -9.61
CA SER A 123 33.27 31.51 -9.99
C SER A 123 32.39 30.34 -9.58
N ASP A 124 31.69 30.44 -8.45
CA ASP A 124 30.97 29.34 -7.81
C ASP A 124 29.45 29.39 -7.97
N HIS A 125 28.91 30.40 -8.69
CA HIS A 125 27.47 30.49 -8.99
C HIS A 125 26.91 29.20 -9.58
N LYS A 126 27.68 28.50 -10.42
CA LYS A 126 27.27 27.23 -11.02
C LYS A 126 27.02 26.15 -9.97
N LYS A 127 27.91 26.01 -8.98
CA LYS A 127 27.76 25.01 -7.90
C LYS A 127 26.54 25.31 -7.03
N ALA A 128 26.33 26.58 -6.68
CA ALA A 128 25.17 27.01 -5.91
C ALA A 128 23.85 26.79 -6.68
N THR A 129 23.86 27.06 -7.98
CA THR A 129 22.72 26.87 -8.90
C THR A 129 22.41 25.39 -9.09
N ASP A 130 23.42 24.53 -9.22
CA ASP A 130 23.25 23.09 -9.35
C ASP A 130 22.64 22.48 -8.07
N LEU A 131 23.13 22.86 -6.88
CA LEU A 131 22.55 22.42 -5.61
C LEU A 131 21.11 22.91 -5.42
N ALA A 132 20.83 24.17 -5.76
CA ALA A 132 19.48 24.72 -5.71
C ALA A 132 18.53 23.99 -6.69
N ASN A 133 18.97 23.71 -7.93
CA ASN A 133 18.20 22.93 -8.90
C ASN A 133 17.95 21.49 -8.42
N GLN A 134 18.92 20.88 -7.75
CA GLN A 134 18.73 19.56 -7.16
C GLN A 134 17.69 19.53 -6.04
N ILE A 135 17.56 20.62 -5.27
CA ILE A 135 16.49 20.79 -4.28
C ILE A 135 15.15 20.96 -4.99
N LEU A 136 15.07 21.81 -6.01
CA LEU A 136 13.82 22.09 -6.75
C LEU A 136 13.29 20.87 -7.54
N LYS A 137 14.16 19.94 -7.93
CA LYS A 137 13.75 18.64 -8.49
C LYS A 137 12.99 17.76 -7.49
N ILE A 138 13.19 17.95 -6.19
CA ILE A 138 12.56 17.16 -5.12
C ILE A 138 11.39 17.94 -4.49
N ASP A 139 11.58 19.23 -4.24
CA ASP A 139 10.61 20.20 -3.74
C ASP A 139 10.64 21.46 -4.61
N ALA A 140 9.77 21.50 -5.62
CA ALA A 140 9.69 22.61 -6.57
C ALA A 140 9.31 23.96 -5.92
N SER A 141 8.74 23.94 -4.71
CA SER A 141 8.28 25.10 -3.96
C SER A 141 9.29 25.63 -2.93
N HIS A 142 10.50 25.06 -2.89
CA HIS A 142 11.52 25.42 -1.91
C HIS A 142 12.03 26.86 -2.08
N LYS A 143 11.51 27.78 -1.25
CA LYS A 143 11.74 29.24 -1.35
C LYS A 143 13.21 29.64 -1.41
N GLU A 144 14.06 29.04 -0.57
CA GLU A 144 15.48 29.39 -0.51
C GLU A 144 16.24 28.98 -1.78
N ALA A 145 15.87 27.85 -2.38
CA ALA A 145 16.51 27.35 -3.60
C ALA A 145 16.09 28.23 -4.79
N GLN A 146 14.81 28.59 -4.89
CA GLN A 146 14.33 29.54 -5.90
C GLN A 146 15.04 30.91 -5.80
N LYS A 147 15.26 31.39 -4.57
CA LYS A 147 16.00 32.64 -4.35
C LYS A 147 17.44 32.53 -4.84
N VAL A 148 18.15 31.45 -4.50
CA VAL A 148 19.53 31.25 -4.96
C VAL A 148 19.62 31.20 -6.48
N ILE A 149 18.73 30.49 -7.17
CA ILE A 149 18.69 30.49 -8.64
C ILE A 149 18.54 31.91 -9.19
N LYS A 150 17.64 32.71 -8.61
CA LYS A 150 17.41 34.09 -9.03
C LYS A 150 18.63 34.98 -8.81
N ASP A 151 19.26 34.86 -7.64
CA ASP A 151 20.42 35.67 -7.25
C ASP A 151 21.66 35.28 -8.08
N MET A 152 21.84 33.98 -8.37
CA MET A 152 22.96 33.46 -9.15
C MET A 152 22.84 33.73 -10.66
N LYS A 153 21.62 33.94 -11.18
CA LYS A 153 21.36 34.26 -12.60
C LYS A 153 22.08 35.54 -13.07
N ALA A 154 22.33 36.48 -12.17
CA ALA A 154 23.09 37.70 -12.48
C ALA A 154 24.54 37.39 -12.90
N TYR A 155 25.11 36.28 -12.42
CA TYR A 155 26.48 35.86 -12.69
C TYR A 155 26.60 34.89 -13.88
N GLU A 156 25.48 34.36 -14.39
CA GLU A 156 25.44 33.52 -15.61
C GLU A 156 25.47 34.34 -16.92
N SER A 157 25.17 35.65 -16.87
CA SER A 157 25.08 36.49 -18.07
C SER A 157 26.43 37.12 -18.43
N PRO A 158 26.99 36.88 -19.63
CA PRO A 158 28.30 37.41 -20.06
C PRO A 158 28.33 38.93 -20.35
N LYS A 159 27.33 39.70 -19.89
CA LYS A 159 27.16 41.14 -20.22
C LYS A 159 27.49 42.09 -19.08
N LEU A 160 28.22 41.66 -18.05
CA LEU A 160 28.65 42.55 -16.96
C LEU A 160 29.94 43.34 -17.26
N PHE A 161 30.57 43.12 -18.42
CA PHE A 161 31.83 43.77 -18.81
C PHE A 161 31.87 44.20 -20.28
N GLN A 162 30.83 44.88 -20.77
CA GLN A 162 30.94 45.70 -21.99
C GLN A 162 30.69 47.16 -21.66
#